data_AF-A0A2H3H598-F1
#
_entry.id   AF-A0A2H3H598-F1
#
_cell.length_a   1.000
_cell.length_b   1.000
_cell.length_c   1.000
_cell.angle_alpha   90.00
_cell.angle_beta   90.00
_cell.angle_gamma   90.00
#
_symmetry.space_group_name_H-M   'P 1'
#
loop_
_entity.id
_entity.type
_entity.pdbx_description
1 polymer ?
#
loop_
_entity_poly.entity_id
_entity_poly.type
_entity_poly.pdbx_seq_one_letter_code
_entity_poly.pdbx_strand_id
1 'polypeptide(L)'
;MIFPFHFETYPELQILRQEAELLASRDNWPALYDQEKLRKNKVPVYAASFVEDMYVDYNFARDTAKLVKGTKTFETNVMYHSALRAKSDEVLQQLFSLRDDVID
;
A
#
# COMPACT_ATOMS: atom_id res chain seq x y z
N MET A 1 12.19 3.62 -2.46
CA MET A 1 13.21 2.56 -2.48
C MET A 1 14.14 2.84 -3.64
N ILE A 2 15.44 2.92 -3.41
CA ILE A 2 16.45 3.10 -4.46
C ILE A 2 17.20 1.77 -4.58
N PHE A 3 17.33 1.27 -5.81
CA PHE A 3 18.14 0.09 -6.11
C PHE A 3 19.44 0.54 -6.78
N PRO A 4 20.58 0.55 -6.07
CA PRO A 4 21.84 1.10 -6.60
C PRO A 4 22.25 0.48 -7.94
N PHE A 5 22.00 -0.82 -8.14
CA PHE A 5 22.38 -1.52 -9.37
C PHE A 5 21.72 -0.94 -10.63
N HIS A 6 20.55 -0.29 -10.53
CA HIS A 6 19.94 0.41 -11.67
C HIS A 6 20.84 1.54 -12.18
N PHE A 7 21.57 2.22 -11.29
CA PHE A 7 22.46 3.33 -11.63
C PHE A 7 23.85 2.86 -12.09
N GLU A 8 24.10 1.54 -12.08
CA GLU A 8 25.29 0.92 -12.66
C GLU A 8 24.98 0.36 -14.05
N THR A 9 23.76 -0.14 -14.24
CA THR A 9 23.35 -0.90 -15.44
C THR A 9 22.66 -0.07 -16.51
N TYR A 10 21.90 0.97 -16.15
CA TYR A 10 21.23 1.85 -17.11
C TYR A 10 22.09 3.09 -17.41
N PRO A 11 22.63 3.27 -18.63
CA PRO A 11 23.53 4.37 -18.97
C PRO A 11 22.95 5.75 -18.68
N GLU A 12 21.65 5.94 -18.91
CA GLU A 12 20.94 7.20 -18.67
C GLU A 12 20.87 7.57 -17.18
N LEU A 13 20.98 6.58 -16.30
CA LEU A 13 20.93 6.77 -14.85
C LEU A 13 22.31 6.93 -14.22
N GLN A 14 23.41 6.55 -14.89
CA GLN A 14 24.76 6.57 -14.33
C GLN A 14 25.19 7.96 -13.82
N ILE A 15 24.72 9.03 -14.48
CA ILE A 15 24.99 10.42 -14.05
C ILE A 15 24.47 10.73 -12.64
N LEU A 16 23.48 9.98 -12.15
CA LEU A 16 22.87 10.15 -10.82
C LEU A 16 23.38 9.12 -9.79
N ARG A 17 24.42 8.36 -10.12
CA ARG A 17 24.88 7.24 -9.27
C ARG A 17 25.26 7.67 -7.86
N GLN A 18 25.98 8.79 -7.73
CA GLN A 18 26.44 9.27 -6.44
C GLN A 18 25.26 9.65 -5.53
N GLU A 19 24.27 10.36 -6.07
CA GLU A 19 23.05 10.77 -5.38
C GLU A 19 22.19 9.55 -5.01
N ALA A 20 22.08 8.58 -5.91
CA ALA A 20 21.38 7.33 -5.66
C ALA A 20 22.00 6.54 -4.51
N GLU A 21 23.34 6.48 -4.43
CA GLU A 21 24.05 5.81 -3.35
C GLU A 21 23.83 6.51 -1.99
N LEU A 22 23.82 7.84 -1.97
CA LEU A 22 23.51 8.61 -0.76
C LEU A 22 22.09 8.32 -0.24
N LEU A 23 21.13 8.14 -1.14
CA LEU A 23 19.75 7.80 -0.78
C LEU A 23 19.60 6.33 -0.37
N ALA A 24 20.28 5.41 -1.05
CA ALA A 24 20.21 3.98 -0.79
C ALA A 24 20.90 3.57 0.52
N SER A 25 22.02 4.22 0.85
CA SER A 25 22.77 3.99 2.09
C SER A 25 22.14 4.62 3.34
N ARG A 26 21.11 5.45 3.17
CA ARG A 26 20.39 6.06 4.30
C ARG A 26 19.50 5.04 4.99
N ASP A 27 19.85 4.70 6.23
CA ASP A 27 19.16 3.73 7.09
C ASP A 27 18.34 4.40 8.22
N ASN A 28 18.68 5.64 8.56
CA ASN A 28 18.11 6.37 9.69
C ASN A 28 16.76 7.07 9.39
N TRP A 29 15.94 6.48 8.52
CA TRP A 29 14.60 7.01 8.26
C TRP A 29 13.76 6.94 9.54
N PRO A 30 13.15 8.04 9.99
CA PRO A 30 12.24 7.97 11.12
C PRO A 30 11.04 7.09 10.74
N ALA A 31 10.43 6.47 11.75
CA ALA A 31 9.16 5.79 11.55
C ALA A 31 8.12 6.79 11.00
N LEU A 32 7.55 6.49 9.84
CA LEU A 32 6.53 7.34 9.21
C LEU A 32 5.22 7.33 9.99
N TYR A 33 4.92 6.22 10.67
CA TYR A 33 3.66 5.98 11.37
C TYR A 33 3.90 5.47 12.79
N ASP A 34 3.09 5.99 13.72
CA ASP A 34 2.97 5.44 15.07
C ASP A 34 1.99 4.25 15.05
N GLN A 35 2.54 3.03 15.13
CA GLN A 35 1.74 1.81 15.10
C GLN A 35 0.81 1.68 16.31
N GLU A 36 1.21 2.16 17.49
CA GLU A 36 0.36 2.10 18.69
C GLU A 36 -0.84 3.02 18.56
N LYS A 37 -0.67 4.16 17.88
CA LYS A 37 -1.77 5.04 17.51
C LYS A 37 -2.71 4.38 16.49
N LEU A 38 -2.17 3.70 15.48
CA LEU A 38 -2.96 2.97 14.47
C LEU A 38 -3.78 1.82 15.09
N ARG A 39 -3.21 1.07 16.04
CA ARG A 39 -3.92 0.02 16.79
C ARG A 39 -5.09 0.56 17.62
N LYS A 40 -5.06 1.84 17.99
CA LYS A 40 -6.09 2.52 18.79
C LYS A 40 -7.02 3.40 17.95
N ASN A 41 -7.00 3.23 16.62
CA ASN A 41 -7.88 3.93 15.72
C ASN A 41 -9.36 3.74 16.12
N LYS A 42 -10.12 4.83 16.03
CA LYS A 42 -11.56 4.89 16.36
C LYS A 42 -12.43 5.22 15.14
N VAL A 43 -11.81 5.58 14.02
CA VAL A 43 -12.53 5.92 12.79
C VAL A 43 -12.65 4.65 11.94
N PRO A 44 -13.84 4.24 11.49
CA PRO A 44 -13.97 3.09 10.60
C PRO A 44 -13.12 3.27 9.33
N VAL A 45 -12.47 2.20 8.89
CA VAL A 45 -11.66 2.17 7.66
C VAL A 45 -12.21 1.08 6.75
N TYR A 46 -12.53 1.45 5.52
CA TYR A 46 -12.98 0.51 4.49
C TYR A 46 -11.95 0.52 3.36
N ALA A 47 -11.35 -0.63 3.10
CA ALA A 47 -10.23 -0.75 2.18
C ALA A 47 -10.52 -1.79 1.09
N ALA A 48 -10.05 -1.51 -0.12
CA ALA A 48 -9.99 -2.49 -1.20
C ALA A 48 -8.55 -3.03 -1.28
N SER A 49 -8.41 -4.34 -1.32
CA SER A 49 -7.12 -5.02 -1.47
C SER A 49 -7.17 -6.00 -2.63
N PHE A 50 -6.17 -5.93 -3.49
CA PHE A 50 -6.10 -6.76 -4.69
C PHE A 50 -5.06 -7.85 -4.48
N VAL A 51 -5.48 -9.11 -4.52
CA VAL A 51 -4.62 -10.26 -4.17
C VAL A 51 -3.42 -10.37 -5.11
N GLU A 52 -3.64 -10.10 -6.39
CA GLU A 52 -2.63 -10.20 -7.46
C GLU A 52 -2.10 -8.81 -7.87
N ASP A 53 -1.98 -7.87 -6.93
CA ASP A 53 -1.45 -6.54 -7.22
C ASP A 53 0.06 -6.59 -7.53
N MET A 54 0.45 -5.97 -8.64
CA MET A 54 1.84 -5.94 -9.11
C MET A 54 2.74 -5.00 -8.29
N TYR A 55 2.16 -4.02 -7.60
CA TYR A 55 2.88 -2.94 -6.93
C TYR A 55 2.82 -3.04 -5.41
N VAL A 56 1.73 -3.54 -4.85
CA VAL A 56 1.53 -3.68 -3.40
C VAL A 56 1.41 -5.14 -3.04
N ASP A 57 2.38 -5.68 -2.32
CA ASP A 57 2.32 -7.06 -1.84
C ASP A 57 1.10 -7.28 -0.95
N TYR A 58 0.33 -8.32 -1.27
CA TYR A 58 -0.91 -8.64 -0.59
C TYR A 58 -0.73 -8.96 0.89
N ASN A 59 0.36 -9.63 1.28
CA ASN A 59 0.59 -9.96 2.70
C ASN A 59 0.89 -8.69 3.50
N PHE A 60 1.66 -7.74 2.95
CA PHE A 60 1.88 -6.45 3.60
C PHE A 60 0.59 -5.62 3.74
N ALA A 61 -0.26 -5.63 2.71
CA ALA A 61 -1.57 -4.99 2.79
C ALA A 61 -2.44 -5.62 3.89
N ARG A 62 -2.50 -6.96 3.93
CA ARG A 62 -3.26 -7.74 4.91
C ARG A 62 -2.77 -7.53 6.34
N ASP A 63 -1.45 -7.50 6.55
CA ASP A 63 -0.86 -7.26 7.87
C ASP A 63 -1.15 -5.83 8.36
N THR A 64 -1.15 -4.86 7.45
CA THR A 64 -1.55 -3.48 7.75
C THR A 64 -3.04 -3.39 8.12
N ALA A 65 -3.91 -4.06 7.38
CA ALA A 65 -5.34 -4.09 7.69
C ALA A 65 -5.64 -4.71 9.07
N LYS A 66 -4.92 -5.77 9.45
CA LYS A 66 -5.01 -6.38 10.80
C LYS A 66 -4.46 -5.46 11.89
N LEU A 67 -3.42 -4.68 11.59
CA LEU A 67 -2.77 -3.77 12.52
C LEU A 67 -3.68 -2.58 12.88
N VAL A 68 -4.32 -1.98 11.88
CA VAL A 68 -5.13 -0.76 12.02
C VAL A 68 -6.53 -1.15 12.50
N LYS A 69 -6.87 -0.80 13.74
CA LYS A 69 -8.18 -1.13 14.33
C LYS A 69 -9.32 -0.50 13.52
N GLY A 70 -10.40 -1.26 13.31
CA GLY A 70 -11.59 -0.81 12.60
C GLY A 70 -11.48 -0.88 11.08
N THR A 71 -10.46 -1.57 10.55
CA THR A 71 -10.33 -1.84 9.12
C THR A 71 -11.18 -3.03 8.72
N LYS A 72 -12.10 -2.82 7.75
CA LYS A 72 -12.78 -3.88 7.00
C LYS A 72 -12.24 -3.86 5.56
N THR A 73 -11.98 -5.04 5.00
CA THR A 73 -11.37 -5.19 3.67
C THR A 73 -12.32 -5.88 2.69
N PHE A 74 -12.43 -5.31 1.48
CA PHE A 74 -12.90 -6.01 0.30
C PHE A 74 -11.66 -6.55 -0.41
N GLU A 75 -11.48 -7.87 -0.38
CA GLU A 75 -10.34 -8.55 -0.99
C GLU A 75 -10.77 -9.26 -2.27
N THR A 76 -10.03 -9.09 -3.36
CA THR A 76 -10.38 -9.71 -4.64
C THR A 76 -9.15 -10.04 -5.48
N ASN A 77 -9.22 -11.14 -6.22
CA ASN A 77 -8.20 -11.59 -7.17
C ASN A 77 -8.59 -11.33 -8.64
N VAL A 78 -9.74 -10.70 -8.89
CA VAL A 78 -10.22 -10.38 -10.26
C VAL A 78 -10.07 -8.89 -10.62
N MET A 79 -9.48 -8.12 -9.72
CA MET A 79 -9.13 -6.71 -9.91
C MET A 79 -7.65 -6.52 -9.58
N TYR A 80 -7.07 -5.46 -10.12
CA TYR A 80 -5.64 -5.14 -10.00
C TYR A 80 -5.47 -3.69 -9.57
N HIS A 81 -4.22 -3.27 -9.37
CA HIS A 81 -3.84 -1.93 -8.89
C HIS A 81 -4.65 -0.75 -9.45
N SER A 82 -4.98 -0.78 -10.74
CA SER A 82 -5.71 0.30 -11.41
C SER A 82 -7.23 0.25 -11.30
N ALA A 83 -7.80 -0.68 -10.52
CA ALA A 83 -9.22 -0.96 -10.50
C ALA A 83 -10.08 0.24 -10.06
N LEU A 84 -9.60 1.08 -9.13
CA LEU A 84 -10.33 2.31 -8.79
C LEU A 84 -10.55 3.21 -10.00
N ARG A 85 -9.64 3.23 -10.99
CA ARG A 85 -9.79 3.98 -12.24
C ARG A 85 -10.53 3.19 -13.32
N ALA A 86 -10.28 1.89 -13.42
CA ALA A 86 -10.81 1.06 -14.50
C ALA A 86 -12.25 0.56 -14.25
N LYS A 87 -12.64 0.44 -12.98
CA LYS A 87 -13.88 -0.17 -12.47
C LYS A 87 -14.39 0.59 -11.24
N SER A 88 -14.43 1.92 -11.32
CA SER A 88 -14.70 2.80 -10.17
C SER A 88 -16.04 2.49 -9.51
N ASP A 89 -17.07 2.21 -10.30
CA ASP A 89 -18.41 1.84 -9.85
C ASP A 89 -18.39 0.54 -9.02
N GLU A 90 -17.76 -0.52 -9.52
CA GLU A 90 -17.64 -1.79 -8.80
C GLU A 90 -16.86 -1.61 -7.48
N VAL A 91 -15.71 -0.93 -7.50
CA VAL A 91 -14.88 -0.73 -6.31
C VAL A 91 -15.61 0.11 -5.26
N LEU A 92 -16.20 1.23 -5.65
CA LEU A 92 -16.92 2.11 -4.71
C LEU A 92 -18.17 1.44 -4.15
N GLN A 93 -18.88 0.65 -4.95
CA GLN A 93 -20.01 -0.13 -4.47
C GLN A 93 -19.59 -1.07 -3.34
N GLN A 94 -18.50 -1.84 -3.51
CA GLN A 94 -18.01 -2.76 -2.47
C GLN A 94 -17.60 -2.02 -1.20
N LEU A 95 -16.93 -0.87 -1.32
CA LEU A 95 -16.53 -0.05 -0.17
C LEU A 95 -17.75 0.51 0.59
N PHE A 96 -18.78 0.96 -0.13
CA PHE A 96 -20.01 1.43 0.51
C PHE A 96 -20.82 0.29 1.12
N SER A 97 -20.86 -0.88 0.50
CA SER A 97 -21.47 -2.06 1.09
C SER A 97 -20.79 -2.44 2.42
N LEU A 98 -19.46 -2.37 2.50
CA LEU A 98 -18.75 -2.58 3.78
C LEU A 98 -19.10 -1.54 4.85
N ARG A 99 -19.33 -0.28 4.44
CA ARG A 99 -19.74 0.80 5.35
C ARG A 99 -21.14 0.61 5.88
N ASP A 100 -22.04 0.19 5.00
CA ASP A 100 -23.47 0.06 5.30
C ASP A 100 -23.78 -1.29 5.98
N ASP A 101 -22.82 -2.21 6.04
CA ASP A 101 -22.91 -3.44 6.81
C ASP A 101 -22.91 -3.15 8.32
N VAL A 102 -24.07 -3.41 8.94
CA VAL A 102 -24.34 -3.16 10.35
C VAL A 102 -23.84 -4.28 11.27
N ILE A 103 -23.26 -5.34 10.71
CA ILE A 103 -22.69 -6.45 11.47
C ILE A 103 -21.18 -6.23 11.61
N ASP A 104 -20.71 -6.24 12.85
CA ASP A 104 -19.29 -6.31 13.22
C ASP A 104 -18.92 -7.74 13.66
#